data_AF-A0A2N1HAF5-F1
#
_entry.id   AF-A0A2N1HAF5-F1
#
_cell.length_a   1.000
_cell.length_b   1.000
_cell.length_c   1.000
_cell.angle_alpha   90.00
_cell.angle_beta   90.00
_cell.angle_gamma   90.00
#
_symmetry.space_group_name_H-M   'P 1'
#
loop_
_entity.id
_entity.type
_entity.pdbx_description
1 polymer ?
#
loop_
_entity_poly.entity_id
_entity_poly.type
_entity_poly.pdbx_seq_one_letter_code
_entity_poly.pdbx_strand_id
1 'polypeptide(L)'
;MFYASRFARIWPLHLITAVAVILIMKHYNYNIPLQDSFLNFTLLQSWIPNQDTYFSLNGVSWSLSNEIFFYAIFPLLILNIKNTWKIKLATTIAITGLMLFAFKDSDAALMTWSTYISPLTRLSEFMLGIAAYQIYLKIFKATDTPSAGYSGVELIAIVIAAFAMWSPNLHLFSNLPAKLNTPVTIWFINCGGALAFAFLIVILAQQRGLISKALQARPLVYLGEISFALYMVHQVVIRLFDMYPFLTAGLSSASAFAAYYAASLLAAAIAHGLIEKPAQKVVLRALGKFRSMPANTKKLQAQQRDI
;
A
#
# COMPACT_ATOMS: atom_id res chain seq x y z
N MET A 1 4.18 -17.53 9.37
CA MET A 1 3.67 -17.77 8.00
C MET A 1 3.19 -16.50 7.33
N PHE A 2 2.33 -15.69 7.98
CA PHE A 2 1.81 -14.44 7.40
C PHE A 2 2.90 -13.49 6.89
N TYR A 3 3.85 -13.09 7.77
CA TYR A 3 4.93 -12.18 7.40
C TYR A 3 5.80 -12.71 6.26
N ALA A 4 6.21 -13.97 6.34
CA ALA A 4 7.06 -14.58 5.33
C ALA A 4 6.35 -14.74 3.97
N SER A 5 5.06 -15.06 3.95
CA SER A 5 4.27 -15.11 2.71
C SER A 5 4.11 -13.73 2.07
N ARG A 6 4.00 -12.67 2.89
CA ARG A 6 3.86 -11.30 2.40
C ARG A 6 5.19 -10.76 1.89
N PHE A 7 6.27 -10.99 2.63
CA PHE A 7 7.63 -10.69 2.19
C PHE A 7 7.97 -11.39 0.87
N ALA A 8 7.64 -12.68 0.73
CA ALA A 8 7.88 -13.44 -0.50
C ALA A 8 7.17 -12.87 -1.74
N ARG A 9 6.02 -12.24 -1.53
CA ARG A 9 5.24 -11.60 -2.60
C ARG A 9 5.84 -10.25 -2.98
N ILE A 10 6.22 -9.45 -1.98
CA ILE A 10 6.61 -8.05 -2.17
C ILE A 10 8.07 -7.90 -2.59
N TRP A 11 8.96 -8.59 -1.88
CA TRP A 11 10.40 -8.37 -1.94
C TRP A 11 11.04 -8.58 -3.32
N PRO A 12 10.76 -9.70 -4.04
CA PRO A 12 11.44 -10.00 -5.30
C PRO A 12 11.16 -8.95 -6.37
N LEU A 13 9.89 -8.54 -6.49
CA LEU A 13 9.51 -7.55 -7.48
C LEU A 13 9.99 -6.15 -7.10
N HIS A 14 10.01 -5.82 -5.81
CA HIS A 14 10.64 -4.60 -5.30
C HIS A 14 12.11 -4.52 -5.73
N LEU A 15 12.90 -5.55 -5.44
CA LEU A 15 14.32 -5.58 -5.83
C LEU A 15 14.53 -5.44 -7.34
N ILE A 16 13.75 -6.17 -8.15
CA ILE A 16 13.90 -6.13 -9.61
C ILE A 16 13.57 -4.75 -10.16
N THR A 17 12.47 -4.13 -9.70
CA THR A 17 12.12 -2.78 -10.15
C THR A 17 13.11 -1.72 -9.65
N ALA A 18 13.64 -1.87 -8.43
CA ALA A 18 14.70 -1.02 -7.91
C ALA A 18 15.99 -1.12 -8.76
N VAL A 19 16.42 -2.34 -9.11
CA VAL A 19 17.57 -2.56 -10.01
C VAL A 19 17.30 -1.99 -11.40
N ALA A 20 16.10 -2.18 -11.95
CA ALA A 20 15.73 -1.58 -13.23
C ALA A 20 15.88 -0.05 -13.21
N VAL A 21 15.44 0.61 -12.12
CA VAL A 21 15.64 2.06 -11.98
C VAL A 21 17.13 2.43 -11.84
N ILE A 22 17.95 1.66 -11.13
CA ILE A 22 19.40 1.89 -11.08
C ILE A 22 20.01 1.88 -12.47
N LEU A 23 19.65 0.89 -13.31
CA LEU A 23 20.14 0.78 -14.68
C LEU A 23 19.69 1.98 -15.53
N ILE A 24 18.45 2.41 -15.36
CA ILE A 24 17.89 3.60 -16.02
C ILE A 24 18.64 4.87 -15.57
N MET A 25 18.86 5.08 -14.28
CA MET A 25 19.55 6.27 -13.77
C MET A 25 21.02 6.33 -14.21
N LYS A 26 21.69 5.17 -14.28
CA LYS A 26 23.05 5.07 -14.81
C LYS A 26 23.15 5.53 -16.27
N HIS A 27 22.11 5.30 -17.08
CA HIS A 27 22.06 5.82 -18.45
C HIS A 27 22.13 7.36 -18.49
N TYR A 28 21.57 8.05 -17.49
CA TYR A 28 21.63 9.50 -17.34
C TYR A 28 22.86 10.00 -16.58
N ASN A 29 23.89 9.15 -16.36
CA ASN A 29 25.07 9.44 -15.53
C ASN A 29 24.72 9.89 -14.09
N TYR A 30 23.54 9.52 -13.61
CA TYR A 30 23.12 9.80 -12.24
C TYR A 30 23.47 8.61 -11.34
N ASN A 31 24.38 8.83 -10.40
CA ASN A 31 24.77 7.82 -9.42
C ASN A 31 23.98 8.01 -8.13
N ILE A 32 23.29 6.94 -7.73
CA ILE A 32 22.51 6.93 -6.51
C ILE A 32 23.45 6.56 -5.34
N PRO A 33 23.45 7.30 -4.23
CA PRO A 33 24.27 6.97 -3.08
C PRO A 33 24.04 5.54 -2.58
N LEU A 34 25.12 4.90 -2.12
CA LEU A 34 25.05 3.53 -1.59
C LEU A 34 24.12 3.44 -0.38
N GLN A 35 24.08 4.49 0.45
CA GLN A 35 23.20 4.60 1.60
C GLN A 35 21.72 4.55 1.19
N ASP A 36 21.31 5.36 0.21
CA ASP A 36 19.93 5.39 -0.27
C ASP A 36 19.54 4.06 -0.92
N SER A 37 20.46 3.48 -1.69
CA SER A 37 20.26 2.15 -2.27
C SER A 37 20.06 1.09 -1.18
N PHE A 38 20.87 1.10 -0.12
CA PHE A 38 20.74 0.19 1.01
C PHE A 38 19.42 0.38 1.76
N LEU A 39 19.02 1.63 2.05
CA LEU A 39 17.76 1.93 2.72
C LEU A 39 16.56 1.49 1.87
N ASN A 40 16.61 1.69 0.56
CA ASN A 40 15.56 1.24 -0.36
C ASN A 40 15.51 -0.29 -0.45
N PHE A 41 16.65 -0.95 -0.58
CA PHE A 41 16.80 -2.40 -0.51
C PHE A 41 16.62 -2.99 0.88
N THR A 42 16.29 -2.21 1.90
CA THR A 42 15.84 -2.71 3.20
C THR A 42 14.43 -2.23 3.54
N LEU A 43 13.80 -1.47 2.63
CA LEU A 43 12.51 -0.83 2.83
C LEU A 43 12.47 0.04 4.10
N LEU A 44 13.53 0.79 4.36
CA LEU A 44 13.68 1.75 5.47
C LEU A 44 13.71 3.21 5.01
N GLN A 45 13.67 3.46 3.71
CA GLN A 45 13.87 4.78 3.12
C GLN A 45 12.80 5.80 3.51
N SER A 46 11.55 5.40 3.79
CA SER A 46 10.51 6.36 4.22
C SER A 46 10.67 6.83 5.67
N TRP A 47 11.56 6.18 6.44
CA TRP A 47 11.80 6.51 7.84
C TRP A 47 12.74 7.69 7.99
N ILE A 48 13.48 8.02 6.91
CA ILE A 48 14.43 9.11 6.86
C ILE A 48 13.75 10.35 6.26
N PRO A 49 13.80 11.51 6.94
CA PRO A 49 13.16 12.74 6.47
C PRO A 49 14.00 13.46 5.40
N ASN A 50 14.34 12.76 4.31
CA ASN A 50 15.11 13.29 3.19
C ASN A 50 14.51 12.84 1.86
N GLN A 51 14.24 13.79 0.96
CA GLN A 51 13.55 13.54 -0.31
C GLN A 51 14.32 12.62 -1.27
N ASP A 52 15.63 12.80 -1.36
CA ASP A 52 16.48 11.96 -2.20
C ASP A 52 16.48 10.52 -1.69
N THR A 53 16.37 10.33 -0.38
CA THR A 53 16.24 9.02 0.25
C THR A 53 14.85 8.41 0.05
N TYR A 54 13.75 9.08 0.44
CA TYR A 54 12.43 8.45 0.43
C TYR A 54 11.83 8.24 -0.96
N PHE A 55 12.27 8.99 -1.98
CA PHE A 55 11.94 8.74 -3.39
C PHE A 55 13.08 8.09 -4.19
N SER A 56 14.12 7.60 -3.51
CA SER A 56 15.22 6.86 -4.15
C SER A 56 14.72 5.65 -4.95
N LEU A 57 15.52 5.25 -5.95
CA LEU A 57 15.26 4.10 -6.82
C LEU A 57 13.83 4.15 -7.40
N ASN A 58 13.05 3.10 -7.16
CA ASN A 58 11.64 3.09 -7.49
C ASN A 58 10.86 3.94 -6.48
N GLY A 59 10.62 5.20 -6.83
CA GLY A 59 10.03 6.20 -5.94
C GLY A 59 8.73 5.74 -5.28
N VAL A 60 7.89 4.94 -5.94
CA VAL A 60 6.63 4.45 -5.33
C VAL A 60 6.84 3.43 -4.20
N SER A 61 8.03 2.86 -4.05
CA SER A 61 8.32 1.89 -2.98
C SER A 61 8.26 2.47 -1.56
N TRP A 62 8.18 3.80 -1.37
CA TRP A 62 8.06 4.41 -0.04
C TRP A 62 6.85 3.87 0.75
N SER A 63 5.76 3.49 0.07
CA SER A 63 4.58 2.92 0.71
C SER A 63 4.84 1.51 1.27
N LEU A 64 5.74 0.74 0.62
CA LEU A 64 6.18 -0.57 1.10
C LEU A 64 7.08 -0.44 2.34
N SER A 65 7.86 0.63 2.41
CA SER A 65 8.66 0.95 3.61
C SER A 65 7.75 1.23 4.82
N ASN A 66 6.64 1.95 4.60
CA ASN A 66 5.60 2.11 5.61
C ASN A 66 4.92 0.78 5.96
N GLU A 67 4.69 -0.09 4.98
CA GLU A 67 4.09 -1.39 5.22
C GLU A 67 4.94 -2.28 6.15
N ILE A 68 6.27 -2.29 5.97
CA ILE A 68 7.18 -3.01 6.88
C ILE A 68 7.14 -2.42 8.29
N PHE A 69 7.12 -1.10 8.41
CA PHE A 69 6.93 -0.45 9.71
C PHE A 69 5.63 -0.91 10.38
N PHE A 70 4.52 -0.92 9.65
CA PHE A 70 3.23 -1.40 10.16
C PHE A 70 3.30 -2.86 10.61
N TYR A 71 4.01 -3.72 9.90
CA TYR A 71 4.22 -5.10 10.36
C TYR A 71 5.01 -5.24 11.63
N ALA A 72 6.04 -4.42 11.81
CA ALA A 72 6.85 -4.42 13.01
C ALA A 72 5.99 -4.07 14.24
N ILE A 73 5.11 -3.07 14.13
CA ILE A 73 4.26 -2.61 15.24
C ILE A 73 2.91 -3.36 15.33
N PHE A 74 2.51 -4.09 14.29
CA PHE A 74 1.21 -4.78 14.24
C PHE A 74 0.93 -5.65 15.47
N PRO A 75 1.88 -6.46 15.99
CA PRO A 75 1.67 -7.24 17.21
C PRO A 75 1.19 -6.37 18.39
N LEU A 76 1.78 -5.18 18.58
CA LEU A 76 1.41 -4.24 19.63
C LEU A 76 0.02 -3.63 19.38
N LEU A 77 -0.29 -3.32 18.11
CA LEU A 77 -1.59 -2.77 17.72
C LEU A 77 -2.73 -3.77 17.98
N ILE A 78 -2.51 -5.07 17.80
CA ILE A 78 -3.56 -6.07 18.01
C ILE A 78 -3.77 -6.50 19.46
N LEU A 79 -2.84 -6.20 20.38
CA LEU A 79 -3.00 -6.53 21.81
C LEU A 79 -4.29 -5.91 22.36
N ASN A 80 -5.19 -6.76 22.87
CA ASN A 80 -6.50 -6.35 23.40
C ASN A 80 -7.32 -5.45 22.43
N ILE A 81 -7.21 -5.68 21.12
CA ILE A 81 -7.79 -4.78 20.11
C ILE A 81 -9.32 -4.66 20.22
N LYS A 82 -10.01 -5.72 20.66
CA LYS A 82 -11.48 -5.74 20.81
C LYS A 82 -12.02 -4.60 21.70
N ASN A 83 -11.22 -4.21 22.69
CA ASN A 83 -11.54 -3.18 23.68
C ASN A 83 -10.77 -1.88 23.46
N THR A 84 -9.58 -1.94 22.87
CA THR A 84 -8.65 -0.79 22.79
C THR A 84 -8.60 -0.11 21.42
N TRP A 85 -9.32 -0.61 20.40
CA TRP A 85 -9.21 -0.05 19.05
C TRP A 85 -9.56 1.45 18.96
N LYS A 86 -10.53 1.94 19.75
CA LYS A 86 -10.92 3.36 19.75
C LYS A 86 -9.80 4.26 20.26
N ILE A 87 -9.20 3.91 21.41
CA ILE A 87 -8.11 4.68 22.00
C ILE A 87 -6.87 4.62 21.10
N LYS A 88 -6.53 3.45 20.55
CA LYS A 88 -5.41 3.30 19.61
C LYS A 88 -5.62 4.15 18.35
N LEU A 89 -6.83 4.14 17.78
CA LEU A 89 -7.17 5.01 16.64
C LEU A 89 -7.00 6.50 17.01
N ALA A 90 -7.58 6.93 18.13
CA ALA A 90 -7.44 8.30 18.61
C ALA A 90 -5.97 8.70 18.83
N THR A 91 -5.15 7.83 19.41
CA THR A 91 -3.71 8.05 19.58
C THR A 91 -3.00 8.21 18.24
N THR A 92 -3.29 7.35 17.25
CA THR A 92 -2.64 7.46 15.92
C THR A 92 -3.06 8.71 15.16
N ILE A 93 -4.32 9.17 15.32
CA ILE A 93 -4.79 10.45 14.80
C ILE A 93 -4.10 11.61 15.52
N ALA A 94 -3.92 11.53 16.85
CA ALA A 94 -3.20 12.54 17.61
C ALA A 94 -1.72 12.63 17.19
N ILE A 95 -1.05 11.50 16.93
CA ILE A 95 0.31 11.46 16.37
C ILE A 95 0.34 12.13 15.00
N THR A 96 -0.64 11.86 14.14
CA THR A 96 -0.78 12.53 12.84
C THR A 96 -0.89 14.04 13.03
N GLY A 97 -1.81 14.51 13.89
CA GLY A 97 -1.97 15.93 14.19
C GLY A 97 -0.70 16.59 14.77
N LEU A 98 0.03 15.88 15.64
CA LEU A 98 1.31 16.34 16.17
C LEU A 98 2.37 16.48 15.07
N MET A 99 2.46 15.51 14.14
CA MET A 99 3.36 15.59 12.99
C MET A 99 3.04 16.80 12.11
N LEU A 100 1.76 17.02 11.80
CA LEU A 100 1.33 18.18 11.00
C LEU A 100 1.66 19.52 11.68
N PHE A 101 1.57 19.57 13.02
CA PHE A 101 1.88 20.77 13.80
C PHE A 101 3.39 21.00 13.94
N ALA A 102 4.16 19.97 14.28
CA ALA A 102 5.58 20.07 14.58
C ALA A 102 6.43 20.50 13.37
N PHE A 103 6.01 20.12 12.16
CA PHE A 103 6.74 20.39 10.92
C PHE A 103 6.09 21.47 10.05
N LYS A 104 5.16 22.25 10.61
CA LYS A 104 4.34 23.20 9.82
C LYS A 104 5.12 24.32 9.13
N ASP A 105 6.26 24.71 9.70
CA ASP A 105 7.12 25.79 9.20
C ASP A 105 8.43 25.25 8.59
N SER A 106 8.49 23.93 8.32
CA SER A 106 9.66 23.29 7.70
C SER A 106 9.74 23.56 6.20
N ASP A 107 10.89 23.27 5.60
CA ASP A 107 11.04 23.28 4.14
C ASP A 107 10.10 22.27 3.47
N ALA A 108 9.92 22.41 2.16
CA ALA A 108 8.98 21.59 1.39
C ALA A 108 9.25 20.09 1.51
N ALA A 109 10.52 19.66 1.50
CA ALA A 109 10.87 18.24 1.54
C ALA A 109 10.53 17.61 2.89
N LEU A 110 10.84 18.32 3.98
CA LEU A 110 10.53 17.88 5.35
C LEU A 110 9.03 17.95 5.65
N MET A 111 8.34 18.97 5.14
CA MET A 111 6.89 19.10 5.25
C MET A 111 6.17 17.98 4.49
N THR A 112 6.57 17.65 3.25
CA THR A 112 6.03 16.50 2.51
C THR A 112 6.29 15.19 3.24
N TRP A 113 7.49 15.02 3.83
CA TRP A 113 7.77 13.82 4.61
C TRP A 113 6.83 13.66 5.81
N SER A 114 6.69 14.69 6.63
CA SER A 114 5.88 14.65 7.84
C SER A 114 4.38 14.57 7.58
N THR A 115 3.89 15.09 6.44
CA THR A 115 2.46 15.14 6.11
C THR A 115 1.97 13.96 5.27
N TYR A 116 2.88 13.27 4.57
CA TYR A 116 2.50 12.25 3.60
C TYR A 116 3.36 10.98 3.68
N ILE A 117 4.69 11.10 3.68
CA ILE A 117 5.56 9.94 3.48
C ILE A 117 5.79 9.14 4.78
N SER A 118 5.88 9.82 5.91
CA SER A 118 6.29 9.23 7.19
C SER A 118 5.38 8.07 7.63
N PRO A 119 5.95 6.93 8.08
CA PRO A 119 5.17 5.84 8.64
C PRO A 119 4.31 6.27 9.83
N LEU A 120 4.73 7.27 10.61
CA LEU A 120 4.01 7.75 11.80
C LEU A 120 2.69 8.45 11.42
N THR A 121 2.73 9.29 10.39
CA THR A 121 1.56 10.01 9.87
C THR A 121 0.60 9.06 9.18
N ARG A 122 1.14 8.07 8.46
CA ARG A 122 0.38 7.04 7.74
C ARG A 122 -0.21 5.96 8.65
N LEU A 123 0.25 5.88 9.90
CA LEU A 123 -0.22 4.90 10.87
C LEU A 123 -1.72 5.03 11.20
N SER A 124 -2.26 6.25 11.18
CA SER A 124 -3.68 6.50 11.42
C SER A 124 -4.57 5.79 10.39
N GLU A 125 -4.15 5.69 9.13
CA GLU A 125 -4.88 5.01 8.07
C GLU A 125 -4.83 3.49 8.21
N PHE A 126 -3.66 2.96 8.58
CA PHE A 126 -3.53 1.55 8.90
C PHE A 126 -4.42 1.16 10.09
N MET A 127 -4.43 1.98 11.13
CA MET A 127 -5.28 1.80 12.30
C MET A 127 -6.77 1.98 11.97
N LEU A 128 -7.11 2.89 11.05
CA LEU A 128 -8.47 3.06 10.53
C LEU A 128 -8.96 1.79 9.82
N GLY A 129 -8.11 1.10 9.06
CA GLY A 129 -8.43 -0.21 8.49
C GLY A 129 -8.71 -1.26 9.56
N ILE A 130 -7.93 -1.29 10.65
CA ILE A 130 -8.19 -2.17 11.80
C ILE A 130 -9.53 -1.81 12.47
N ALA A 131 -9.80 -0.52 12.66
CA ALA A 131 -11.05 -0.02 13.23
C ALA A 131 -12.26 -0.39 12.36
N ALA A 132 -12.15 -0.23 11.04
CA ALA A 132 -13.16 -0.63 10.06
C ALA A 132 -13.50 -2.13 10.19
N TYR A 133 -12.48 -2.98 10.37
CA TYR A 133 -12.70 -4.40 10.63
C TYR A 133 -13.39 -4.67 11.98
N GLN A 134 -13.04 -3.94 13.06
CA GLN A 134 -13.73 -4.07 14.34
C GLN A 134 -15.22 -3.66 14.24
N ILE A 135 -15.51 -2.59 13.48
CA ILE A 135 -16.86 -2.13 13.19
C ILE A 135 -17.62 -3.19 12.40
N TYR A 136 -17.00 -3.76 11.35
CA TYR A 136 -17.56 -4.85 10.57
C TYR A 136 -17.97 -6.05 11.45
N LEU A 137 -17.11 -6.48 12.37
CA LEU A 137 -17.41 -7.59 13.28
C LEU A 137 -18.55 -7.29 14.25
N LYS A 138 -18.63 -6.06 14.79
CA LYS A 138 -19.62 -5.71 15.82
C LYS A 138 -20.99 -5.36 15.26
N ILE A 139 -21.03 -4.66 14.12
CA ILE A 139 -22.28 -4.13 13.56
C ILE A 139 -22.83 -5.07 12.50
N PHE A 140 -22.01 -5.45 11.52
CA PHE A 140 -22.50 -6.08 10.30
C PHE A 140 -22.48 -7.59 10.33
N LYS A 141 -21.48 -8.21 10.97
CA LYS A 141 -21.49 -9.67 11.18
C LYS A 141 -22.58 -10.12 12.17
N ALA A 142 -23.03 -9.21 13.04
CA ALA A 142 -24.05 -9.50 14.06
C ALA A 142 -25.49 -9.25 13.58
N THR A 143 -25.70 -8.72 12.37
CA THR A 143 -27.02 -8.34 11.86
C THR A 143 -27.37 -9.06 10.55
N ASP A 144 -28.50 -9.77 10.56
CA ASP A 144 -29.12 -10.34 9.35
C ASP A 144 -29.99 -9.28 8.67
N THR A 145 -29.34 -8.32 8.02
CA THR A 145 -30.03 -7.30 7.22
C THR A 145 -30.45 -7.86 5.84
N PRO A 146 -31.70 -7.65 5.40
CA PRO A 146 -32.18 -8.13 4.09
C PRO A 146 -31.36 -7.60 2.91
N SER A 147 -31.22 -8.40 1.84
CA SER A 147 -30.42 -8.06 0.65
C SER A 147 -31.01 -6.96 -0.24
N ALA A 148 -32.27 -6.57 -0.02
CA ALA A 148 -32.94 -5.53 -0.79
C ALA A 148 -32.31 -4.16 -0.50
N GLY A 149 -31.89 -3.44 -1.55
CA GLY A 149 -31.31 -2.09 -1.44
C GLY A 149 -29.79 -2.02 -1.24
N TYR A 150 -29.11 -3.16 -1.03
CA TYR A 150 -27.65 -3.19 -0.83
C TYR A 150 -26.85 -2.62 -2.00
N SER A 151 -27.29 -2.84 -3.24
CA SER A 151 -26.65 -2.25 -4.41
C SER A 151 -26.67 -0.72 -4.39
N GLY A 152 -27.70 -0.09 -3.78
CA GLY A 152 -27.77 1.36 -3.61
C GLY A 152 -26.73 1.84 -2.58
N VAL A 153 -26.55 1.12 -1.48
CA VAL A 153 -25.53 1.42 -0.48
C VAL A 153 -24.12 1.25 -1.05
N GLU A 154 -23.89 0.19 -1.84
CA GLU A 154 -22.63 -0.02 -2.57
C GLU A 154 -22.35 1.14 -3.54
N LEU A 155 -23.34 1.57 -4.31
CA LEU A 155 -23.21 2.70 -5.23
C LEU A 155 -22.88 4.00 -4.47
N ILE A 156 -23.60 4.30 -3.39
CA ILE A 156 -23.34 5.48 -2.55
C ILE A 156 -21.90 5.44 -2.00
N ALA A 157 -21.45 4.29 -1.50
CA ALA A 157 -20.09 4.15 -1.00
C ALA A 157 -19.04 4.38 -2.10
N ILE A 158 -19.28 3.89 -3.31
CA ILE A 158 -18.42 4.14 -4.47
C ILE A 158 -18.42 5.61 -4.87
N VAL A 159 -19.58 6.27 -4.90
CA VAL A 159 -19.68 7.70 -5.21
C VAL A 159 -18.94 8.53 -4.16
N ILE A 160 -19.06 8.21 -2.88
CA ILE A 160 -18.33 8.89 -1.80
C ILE A 160 -16.82 8.69 -1.97
N ALA A 161 -16.36 7.47 -2.28
CA ALA A 161 -14.95 7.20 -2.53
C ALA A 161 -14.43 7.93 -3.77
N ALA A 162 -15.16 7.90 -4.89
CA ALA A 162 -14.81 8.61 -6.11
C ALA A 162 -14.78 10.13 -5.90
N PHE A 163 -15.76 10.68 -5.18
CA PHE A 163 -15.80 12.09 -4.81
C PHE A 163 -14.59 12.45 -3.93
N ALA A 164 -14.27 11.64 -2.92
CA ALA A 164 -13.11 11.88 -2.07
C ALA A 164 -11.79 11.86 -2.86
N MET A 165 -11.65 10.99 -3.87
CA MET A 165 -10.49 10.97 -4.78
C MET A 165 -10.42 12.19 -5.69
N TRP A 166 -11.57 12.72 -6.12
CA TRP A 166 -11.63 13.83 -7.06
C TRP A 166 -11.62 15.21 -6.38
N SER A 167 -12.11 15.30 -5.13
CA SER A 167 -12.26 16.54 -4.38
C SER A 167 -10.99 17.37 -4.20
N PRO A 168 -9.77 16.80 -4.12
CA PRO A 168 -8.53 17.59 -4.11
C PRO A 168 -8.28 18.37 -5.42
N ASN A 169 -8.76 17.85 -6.55
CA ASN A 169 -8.60 18.48 -7.87
C ASN A 169 -9.65 19.58 -8.10
N LEU A 170 -10.73 19.55 -7.34
CA LEU A 170 -11.64 20.66 -7.26
C LEU A 170 -10.95 21.77 -6.48
N HIS A 171 -10.83 22.96 -7.08
CA HIS A 171 -10.40 24.20 -6.41
C HIS A 171 -11.28 24.62 -5.19
N LEU A 172 -12.16 23.73 -4.73
CA LEU A 172 -12.96 23.88 -3.52
C LEU A 172 -12.09 24.19 -2.30
N PHE A 173 -10.96 23.50 -2.11
CA PHE A 173 -10.10 23.72 -0.95
C PHE A 173 -9.21 24.96 -1.07
N SER A 174 -8.82 25.35 -2.29
CA SER A 174 -8.06 26.58 -2.51
C SER A 174 -8.87 27.86 -2.28
N ASN A 175 -10.21 27.77 -2.32
CA ASN A 175 -11.14 28.89 -2.19
C ASN A 175 -11.88 28.94 -0.82
N LEU A 176 -11.58 28.03 0.11
CA LEU A 176 -12.17 28.08 1.45
C LEU A 176 -11.66 29.32 2.22
N PRO A 177 -12.56 30.09 2.88
CA PRO A 177 -12.18 31.29 3.62
C PRO A 177 -11.27 31.00 4.82
N ALA A 178 -11.30 29.77 5.33
CA ALA A 178 -10.26 29.25 6.22
C ALA A 178 -9.18 28.58 5.36
N LYS A 179 -8.08 29.28 5.10
CA LYS A 179 -6.87 28.65 4.57
C LYS A 179 -6.44 27.58 5.57
N LEU A 180 -6.82 26.32 5.35
CA LEU A 180 -6.24 25.19 6.06
C LEU A 180 -4.72 25.37 5.95
N ASN A 181 -4.02 25.37 7.09
CA ASN A 181 -2.57 25.54 7.11
C ASN A 181 -1.95 24.55 6.10
N THR A 182 -0.92 24.99 5.35
CA THR A 182 -0.29 24.23 4.26
C THR A 182 -0.10 22.73 4.57
N PRO A 183 0.35 22.31 5.77
CA PRO A 183 0.49 20.90 6.12
C PRO A 183 -0.84 20.12 6.13
N VAL A 184 -1.91 20.72 6.64
CA VAL A 184 -3.24 20.09 6.70
C VAL A 184 -3.80 19.91 5.30
N THR A 185 -3.60 20.89 4.42
CA THR A 185 -3.98 20.79 3.02
C THR A 185 -3.24 19.66 2.32
N ILE A 186 -1.91 19.58 2.46
CA ILE A 186 -1.10 18.50 1.87
C ILE A 186 -1.54 17.14 2.40
N TRP A 187 -1.73 17.00 3.72
CA TRP A 187 -2.22 15.77 4.32
C TRP A 187 -3.61 15.40 3.80
N PHE A 188 -4.54 16.36 3.72
CA PHE A 188 -5.91 16.10 3.27
C PHE A 188 -5.95 15.63 1.81
N ILE A 189 -5.15 16.25 0.93
CA ILE A 189 -5.05 15.87 -0.49
C ILE A 189 -4.56 14.43 -0.65
N ASN A 190 -3.60 14.00 0.18
CA ASN A 190 -2.96 12.69 0.03
C ASN A 190 -3.59 11.57 0.88
N CYS A 191 -4.22 11.93 2.01
CA CYS A 191 -4.66 11.00 3.05
C CYS A 191 -6.16 11.16 3.40
N GLY A 192 -6.79 12.28 3.04
CA GLY A 192 -8.17 12.61 3.44
C GLY A 192 -9.23 11.61 2.92
N GLY A 193 -8.94 10.91 1.83
CA GLY A 193 -9.81 9.87 1.28
C GLY A 193 -9.91 8.60 2.15
N ALA A 194 -9.04 8.42 3.15
CA ALA A 194 -8.95 7.18 3.92
C ALA A 194 -10.27 6.78 4.60
N LEU A 195 -11.05 7.75 5.10
CA LEU A 195 -12.38 7.50 5.69
C LEU A 195 -13.39 6.98 4.66
N ALA A 196 -13.38 7.57 3.46
CA ALA A 196 -14.25 7.13 2.37
C ALA A 196 -13.90 5.69 1.92
N PHE A 197 -12.60 5.37 1.84
CA PHE A 197 -12.16 4.00 1.54
C PHE A 197 -12.45 3.01 2.66
N ALA A 198 -12.30 3.40 3.93
CA ALA A 198 -12.67 2.55 5.06
C ALA A 198 -14.17 2.22 5.04
N PHE A 199 -15.01 3.22 4.75
CA PHE A 199 -16.45 3.02 4.55
C PHE A 199 -16.73 2.07 3.37
N LEU A 200 -16.13 2.33 2.21
CA LEU A 200 -16.26 1.48 1.02
C LEU A 200 -15.88 0.02 1.31
N ILE A 201 -14.76 -0.20 2.00
CA ILE A 201 -14.30 -1.55 2.38
C ILE A 201 -15.33 -2.26 3.25
N VAL A 202 -15.89 -1.59 4.27
CA VAL A 202 -16.89 -2.19 5.17
C VAL A 202 -18.17 -2.56 4.42
N ILE A 203 -18.61 -1.72 3.47
CA ILE A 203 -19.79 -1.99 2.65
C ILE A 203 -19.55 -3.16 1.69
N LEU A 204 -18.46 -3.14 0.92
CA LEU A 204 -18.15 -4.21 -0.04
C LEU A 204 -17.81 -5.55 0.65
N ALA A 205 -17.28 -5.53 1.87
CA ALA A 205 -17.01 -6.73 2.66
C ALA A 205 -18.27 -7.55 2.99
N GLN A 206 -19.47 -6.99 2.82
CA GLN A 206 -20.72 -7.73 3.00
C GLN A 206 -21.04 -8.62 1.80
N GLN A 207 -20.53 -8.30 0.61
CA GLN A 207 -20.69 -9.09 -0.63
C GLN A 207 -22.17 -9.35 -1.03
N ARG A 208 -23.09 -8.44 -0.69
CA ARG A 208 -24.54 -8.65 -0.86
C ARG A 208 -25.13 -8.04 -2.14
N GLY A 209 -24.56 -6.94 -2.64
CA GLY A 209 -25.13 -6.22 -3.79
C GLY A 209 -24.60 -6.67 -5.15
N LEU A 210 -25.19 -6.11 -6.20
CA LEU A 210 -24.85 -6.43 -7.59
C LEU A 210 -23.43 -5.98 -7.95
N ILE A 211 -22.94 -4.90 -7.35
CA ILE A 211 -21.60 -4.40 -7.65
C ILE A 211 -20.57 -5.35 -7.05
N SER A 212 -20.77 -5.81 -5.82
CA SER A 212 -19.92 -6.85 -5.24
C SER A 212 -19.90 -8.13 -6.08
N LYS A 213 -21.03 -8.53 -6.68
CA LYS A 213 -21.09 -9.67 -7.61
C LYS A 213 -20.33 -9.41 -8.91
N ALA A 214 -20.48 -8.22 -9.49
CA ALA A 214 -19.76 -7.83 -10.70
C ALA A 214 -18.23 -7.85 -10.45
N LEU A 215 -17.76 -7.31 -9.32
CA LEU A 215 -16.35 -7.29 -8.94
C LEU A 215 -15.73 -8.69 -8.75
N GLN A 216 -16.54 -9.73 -8.55
CA GLN A 216 -16.09 -11.13 -8.48
C GLN A 216 -15.87 -11.78 -9.85
N ALA A 217 -16.18 -11.08 -10.95
CA ALA A 217 -15.90 -11.56 -12.29
C ALA A 217 -14.39 -11.84 -12.47
N ARG A 218 -14.06 -12.97 -13.10
CA ARG A 218 -12.67 -13.44 -13.26
C ARG A 218 -11.70 -12.37 -13.79
N PRO A 219 -12.05 -11.55 -14.81
CA PRO A 219 -11.15 -10.50 -15.28
C PRO A 219 -10.84 -9.44 -14.22
N LEU A 220 -11.84 -9.01 -13.44
CA LEU A 220 -11.67 -8.01 -12.39
C LEU A 220 -10.87 -8.55 -11.21
N VAL A 221 -11.10 -9.81 -10.84
CA VAL A 221 -10.27 -10.50 -9.84
C VAL A 221 -8.82 -10.58 -10.30
N TYR A 222 -8.57 -10.94 -11.56
CA TYR A 222 -7.22 -11.00 -12.13
C TYR A 222 -6.53 -9.63 -12.15
N LEU A 223 -7.25 -8.55 -12.51
CA LEU A 223 -6.73 -7.19 -12.38
C LEU A 223 -6.35 -6.85 -10.93
N GLY A 224 -7.14 -7.33 -9.97
CA GLY A 224 -6.81 -7.26 -8.54
C GLY A 224 -5.55 -8.06 -8.17
N GLU A 225 -5.35 -9.25 -8.73
CA GLU A 225 -4.16 -10.08 -8.50
C GLU A 225 -2.88 -9.39 -8.97
N ILE A 226 -2.90 -8.79 -10.18
CA ILE A 226 -1.74 -8.12 -10.78
C ILE A 226 -1.54 -6.67 -10.29
N SER A 227 -2.46 -6.14 -9.47
CA SER A 227 -2.46 -4.73 -9.05
C SER A 227 -1.17 -4.32 -8.33
N PHE A 228 -0.60 -5.20 -7.51
CA PHE A 228 0.70 -4.97 -6.87
C PHE A 228 1.83 -4.89 -7.90
N ALA A 229 1.83 -5.78 -8.89
CA ALA A 229 2.82 -5.73 -9.95
C ALA A 229 2.71 -4.43 -10.75
N LEU A 230 1.49 -4.03 -11.13
CA LEU A 230 1.21 -2.76 -11.79
C LEU A 230 1.72 -1.57 -10.97
N TYR A 231 1.44 -1.58 -9.67
CA TYR A 231 1.95 -0.57 -8.74
C TYR A 231 3.48 -0.47 -8.76
N MET A 232 4.21 -1.58 -8.84
CA MET A 232 5.67 -1.54 -8.85
C MET A 232 6.26 -1.17 -10.22
N VAL A 233 5.66 -1.61 -11.33
CA VAL A 233 6.26 -1.44 -12.66
C VAL A 233 5.94 -0.11 -13.33
N HIS A 234 4.82 0.55 -12.98
CA HIS A 234 4.35 1.72 -13.75
C HIS A 234 5.38 2.86 -13.79
N GLN A 235 6.06 3.17 -12.67
CA GLN A 235 7.13 4.18 -12.64
C GLN A 235 8.33 3.80 -13.52
N VAL A 236 8.66 2.52 -13.61
CA VAL A 236 9.71 2.03 -14.51
C VAL A 236 9.30 2.27 -15.95
N VAL A 237 8.04 1.98 -16.30
CA VAL A 237 7.49 2.22 -17.64
C VAL A 237 7.48 3.71 -17.99
N ILE A 238 7.08 4.60 -17.07
CA ILE A 238 7.16 6.06 -17.27
C ILE A 238 8.59 6.45 -17.64
N ARG A 239 9.58 6.05 -16.83
CA ARG A 239 10.98 6.40 -17.05
C ARG A 239 11.54 5.85 -18.36
N LEU A 240 11.06 4.69 -18.82
CA LEU A 240 11.44 4.14 -20.12
C LEU A 240 10.85 4.96 -21.27
N PHE A 241 9.63 5.44 -21.15
CA PHE A 241 9.04 6.35 -22.15
C PHE A 241 9.76 7.70 -22.17
N ASP A 242 10.16 8.22 -21.02
CA ASP A 242 10.97 9.44 -20.92
C ASP A 242 12.38 9.25 -21.51
N MET A 243 12.96 8.06 -21.36
CA MET A 243 14.26 7.69 -21.96
C MET A 243 14.18 7.51 -23.48
N TYR A 244 13.04 7.04 -23.97
CA TYR A 244 12.82 6.77 -25.38
C TYR A 244 11.61 7.55 -25.93
N PRO A 245 11.69 8.90 -26.04
CA PRO A 245 10.55 9.73 -26.46
C PRO A 245 9.99 9.37 -27.84
N PHE A 246 10.80 8.74 -28.70
CA PHE A 246 10.37 8.27 -30.01
C PHE A 246 9.25 7.22 -29.93
N LEU A 247 9.09 6.50 -28.81
CA LEU A 247 8.01 5.53 -28.60
C LEU A 247 6.62 6.19 -28.65
N THR A 248 6.54 7.49 -28.36
CA THR A 248 5.30 8.26 -28.40
C THR A 248 5.34 9.41 -29.41
N ALA A 249 6.41 9.51 -30.22
CA ALA A 249 6.54 10.57 -31.20
C ALA A 249 5.41 10.51 -32.24
N GLY A 250 4.76 11.64 -32.48
CA GLY A 250 3.64 11.74 -33.42
C GLY A 250 2.30 11.19 -32.90
N LEU A 251 2.24 10.63 -31.68
CA LEU A 251 0.98 10.23 -31.06
C LEU A 251 0.26 11.44 -30.46
N SER A 252 -1.07 11.43 -30.49
CA SER A 252 -1.88 12.34 -29.67
C SER A 252 -1.65 12.05 -28.18
N SER A 253 -1.93 13.03 -27.30
CA SER A 253 -1.82 12.82 -25.84
C SER A 253 -2.67 11.65 -25.35
N ALA A 254 -3.85 11.44 -25.93
CA ALA A 254 -4.73 10.31 -25.60
C ALA A 254 -4.11 8.97 -26.04
N SER A 255 -3.53 8.92 -27.23
CA SER A 255 -2.86 7.72 -27.76
C SER A 255 -1.58 7.38 -26.97
N ALA A 256 -0.79 8.39 -26.61
CA ALA A 256 0.39 8.21 -25.77
C ALA A 256 0.01 7.69 -24.37
N PHE A 257 -1.04 8.27 -23.77
CA PHE A 257 -1.57 7.79 -22.48
C PHE A 257 -2.06 6.34 -22.57
N ALA A 258 -2.80 5.99 -23.62
CA ALA A 258 -3.27 4.62 -23.85
C ALA A 258 -2.09 3.65 -24.03
N ALA A 259 -1.05 4.05 -24.77
CA ALA A 259 0.16 3.25 -24.96
C ALA A 259 0.90 3.01 -23.63
N TYR A 260 1.07 4.06 -22.82
CA TYR A 260 1.65 3.96 -21.48
C TYR A 260 0.87 3.00 -20.57
N TYR A 261 -0.46 3.12 -20.55
CA TYR A 261 -1.32 2.28 -19.73
C TYR A 261 -1.28 0.81 -20.17
N ALA A 262 -1.34 0.56 -21.49
CA ALA A 262 -1.21 -0.77 -22.06
C ALA A 262 0.16 -1.40 -21.77
N ALA A 263 1.25 -0.63 -21.92
CA ALA A 263 2.59 -1.09 -21.59
C ALA A 263 2.74 -1.42 -20.10
N SER A 264 2.16 -0.60 -19.22
CA SER A 264 2.16 -0.83 -17.76
C SER A 264 1.39 -2.09 -17.38
N LEU A 265 0.20 -2.31 -17.96
CA LEU A 265 -0.59 -3.52 -17.73
C LEU A 265 0.11 -4.78 -18.26
N LEU A 266 0.73 -4.70 -19.44
CA LEU A 266 1.49 -5.81 -20.02
C LEU A 266 2.71 -6.16 -19.14
N ALA A 267 3.49 -5.15 -18.76
CA ALA A 267 4.64 -5.32 -17.86
C ALA A 267 4.20 -5.89 -16.51
N ALA A 268 3.07 -5.44 -15.96
CA ALA A 268 2.50 -5.97 -14.72
C ALA A 268 2.11 -7.45 -14.85
N ALA A 269 1.43 -7.84 -15.92
CA ALA A 269 1.05 -9.23 -16.16
C ALA A 269 2.28 -10.15 -16.30
N ILE A 270 3.31 -9.70 -17.01
CA ILE A 270 4.58 -10.43 -17.17
C ILE A 270 5.29 -10.54 -15.82
N ALA A 271 5.47 -9.43 -15.10
CA ALA A 271 6.12 -9.41 -13.79
C ALA A 271 5.38 -10.28 -12.78
N HIS A 272 4.05 -10.23 -12.78
CA HIS A 272 3.23 -11.06 -11.91
C HIS A 272 3.41 -12.56 -12.18
N GLY A 273 3.39 -12.95 -13.46
CA GLY A 273 3.53 -14.35 -13.87
C GLY A 273 4.94 -14.93 -13.69
N LEU A 274 5.97 -14.13 -13.97
CA LEU A 274 7.37 -14.60 -14.02
C LEU A 274 8.17 -14.33 -12.75
N ILE A 275 7.79 -13.33 -11.96
CA ILE A 275 8.54 -12.91 -10.76
C ILE A 275 7.71 -13.18 -9.51
N GLU A 276 6.55 -12.54 -9.40
CA GLU A 276 5.75 -12.55 -8.17
C GLU A 276 5.24 -13.96 -7.82
N LYS A 277 4.48 -14.61 -8.72
CA LYS A 277 3.93 -15.96 -8.47
C LYS A 277 5.03 -17.01 -8.22
N PRO A 278 6.12 -17.08 -9.02
CA PRO A 278 7.16 -18.08 -8.80
C PRO A 278 7.89 -17.88 -7.47
N ALA A 279 8.27 -16.64 -7.14
CA ALA A 279 8.98 -16.37 -5.90
C ALA A 279 8.11 -16.68 -4.67
N GLN A 280 6.82 -16.32 -4.72
CA GLN A 280 5.87 -16.69 -3.66
C GLN A 280 5.79 -18.22 -3.49
N LYS A 281 5.71 -18.99 -4.59
CA LYS A 281 5.68 -20.46 -4.56
C LYS A 281 6.96 -21.04 -3.94
N VAL A 282 8.14 -20.52 -4.30
CA VAL A 282 9.43 -20.99 -3.77
C VAL A 282 9.51 -20.80 -2.26
N VAL A 283 9.17 -19.61 -1.75
CA VAL A 283 9.23 -19.33 -0.31
C VAL A 283 8.20 -20.16 0.46
N LEU A 284 6.96 -20.28 -0.05
CA LEU A 284 5.94 -21.11 0.60
C LEU A 284 6.36 -22.58 0.66
N ARG A 285 7.01 -23.11 -0.38
CA ARG A 285 7.58 -24.47 -0.39
C ARG A 285 8.71 -24.61 0.62
N ALA A 286 9.62 -23.65 0.70
CA ALA A 286 10.71 -23.68 1.67
C ALA A 286 10.18 -23.67 3.11
N LEU A 287 9.21 -22.81 3.42
CA LEU A 287 8.56 -22.74 4.73
C LEU A 287 7.76 -24.02 5.06
N GLY A 288 7.12 -24.63 4.06
CA GLY A 288 6.46 -25.93 4.20
C GLY A 288 7.46 -27.06 4.52
N LYS A 289 8.62 -27.07 3.84
CA LYS A 289 9.71 -28.04 4.08
C LYS A 289 10.36 -27.89 5.47
N PHE A 290 10.56 -26.67 5.95
CA PHE A 290 11.05 -26.40 7.31
C PHE A 290 10.13 -26.99 8.40
N ARG A 291 8.85 -27.18 8.10
CA ARG A 291 7.87 -27.77 9.01
C ARG A 291 7.84 -29.30 8.96
N SER A 292 8.26 -29.91 7.85
CA SER A 292 8.37 -31.36 7.68
C SER A 292 9.72 -31.93 8.12
N MET A 293 10.69 -31.08 8.48
CA MET A 293 11.90 -31.53 9.17
C MET A 293 11.51 -31.99 10.58
N PRO A 294 11.75 -33.26 10.96
CA PRO A 294 11.39 -33.73 12.28
C PRO A 294 12.14 -32.90 13.32
N ALA A 295 11.41 -32.18 14.17
CA ALA A 295 11.95 -31.83 15.47
C ALA A 295 12.37 -33.15 16.11
N ASN A 296 13.67 -33.29 16.39
CA ASN A 296 14.27 -34.46 17.01
C ASN A 296 13.87 -34.54 18.50
N THR A 297 12.57 -34.45 18.78
CA THR A 297 11.95 -34.46 20.11
C THR A 297 11.29 -35.82 20.39
N LYS A 298 11.84 -36.90 19.82
CA LYS A 298 11.46 -38.29 20.12
C LYS A 298 12.61 -39.15 20.65
N LYS A 299 13.71 -38.55 21.12
CA LYS A 299 14.77 -39.29 21.85
C LYS A 299 14.80 -39.05 23.37
N LEU A 300 13.99 -38.13 23.92
CA LEU A 300 13.91 -37.91 25.38
C LEU A 300 12.73 -38.61 26.07
N GLN A 301 11.79 -39.20 25.34
CA GLN A 301 10.66 -39.97 25.91
C GLN A 301 10.85 -41.49 25.83
N ALA A 302 11.95 -41.97 25.24
CA ALA A 302 12.27 -43.40 25.13
C ALA A 302 13.28 -43.88 26.20
N GLN A 303 13.77 -42.99 27.07
CA GLN A 303 14.75 -43.33 28.13
C GLN A 303 14.18 -43.21 29.56
N GLN A 304 12.89 -42.91 29.70
CA GLN A 304 12.17 -42.87 30.98
C GLN A 304 11.10 -43.97 31.11
N ARG A 305 11.19 -45.03 30.30
CA ARG A 305 10.34 -46.22 30.44
C ARG A 305 11.10 -47.48 30.87
N ASP A 306 12.41 -47.38 31.08
CA ASP A 306 13.27 -48.50 31.50
C ASP A 306 14.07 -48.21 32.80
N ILE A 307 13.52 -47.39 33.71
CA ILE A 307 13.92 -47.31 35.12
C ILE A 307 12.63 -47.11 35.94
#